data_AF-A0A2P8K7U7-F1
#
_entry.id   AF-A0A2P8K7U7-F1
#
_cell.length_a   1.000
_cell.length_b   1.000
_cell.length_c   1.000
_cell.angle_alpha   90.00
_cell.angle_beta   90.00
_cell.angle_gamma   90.00
#
_symmetry.space_group_name_H-M   'P 1'
#
loop_
_entity.id
_entity.type
_entity.pdbx_description
1 polymer ?
#
loop_
_entity_poly.entity_id
_entity_poly.type
_entity_poly.pdbx_seq_one_letter_code
_entity_poly.pdbx_strand_id
1 'polypeptide(L)'
;MRIRDSGNASLVAGVGGFGAGGSTVRRGGGGAGLGGAIFVMEGGALTIGGNTEVRGNSVTGGASGGNGAQAGSAFGAGIFMQGSSTLTFVPGGGATQTFADAIADQTGSGGTGANAGSIGLVKGGDGRLVLSGANTYSGGTRVTGGTLSIAADHNLGAVSGTLTLDAGILQNTAAVATARAITIGNGAGFQTDADLTATGVISGTGSLAKTGAGTLTLAGVNTYSGGTSLWGGKVSVSSDANLGAFGPLAFDGGTLQVTGTAFTSTSRFVIWGSDGGGFDIVEGDATFSVGQALTKFGSLRKEGAGTLVLSGANTFMGGTTISAGTLVGSAGNFGSGTITNNAALRIDQSGDATFANTITGSGILTKTGTGTLKLTRANGHTGGTTVAGGTLELATTGAAGSGDITVDNSANRNATLQVDAGVHIDNAVFVSNQGTLNNSGAIAASNPAGPGVAVAVRGGTVNNSATGTIIGDGAGVTLEGGAGAVTNTGGLIQGGNGIGVRGACHSRQRSWWNHHWRGHWRPYAQRRHCGQ
;
A
#
# COMPACT_ATOMS: atom_id res chain seq x y z
N MET A 1 -25.39 78.85 9.75
CA MET A 1 -25.54 78.61 8.29
C MET A 1 -26.88 77.93 8.07
N ARG A 2 -27.82 78.56 7.34
CA ARG A 2 -29.11 77.95 6.96
C ARG A 2 -28.82 76.81 5.98
N ILE A 3 -29.43 75.65 6.15
CA ILE A 3 -29.46 74.63 5.10
C ILE A 3 -30.92 74.41 4.70
N ARG A 4 -31.17 74.73 3.43
CA ARG A 4 -32.39 74.49 2.67
C ARG A 4 -32.48 73.00 2.36
N ASP A 5 -33.71 72.50 2.44
CA ASP A 5 -34.11 71.22 1.88
C ASP A 5 -34.32 71.40 0.36
N SER A 6 -33.56 70.68 -0.47
CA SER A 6 -33.88 70.37 -1.87
C SER A 6 -32.74 69.55 -2.49
N GLY A 7 -32.80 68.24 -2.32
CA GLY A 7 -31.92 67.31 -3.02
C GLY A 7 -32.42 65.91 -2.80
N ASN A 8 -32.86 65.25 -3.88
CA ASN A 8 -33.27 63.86 -3.91
C ASN A 8 -32.07 62.98 -3.52
N ALA A 9 -31.85 62.81 -2.21
CA ALA A 9 -30.87 61.89 -1.68
C ALA A 9 -31.42 60.48 -1.91
N SER A 10 -30.95 59.83 -2.97
CA SER A 10 -30.94 58.38 -3.04
C SER A 10 -30.12 57.90 -1.85
N LEU A 11 -30.81 57.64 -0.74
CA LEU A 11 -30.29 56.86 0.38
C LEU A 11 -29.91 55.51 -0.20
N VAL A 12 -28.64 55.35 -0.58
CA VAL A 12 -28.03 54.04 -0.64
C VAL A 12 -28.12 53.54 0.80
N ALA A 13 -29.15 52.73 1.07
CA ALA A 13 -29.27 52.02 2.33
C ALA A 13 -27.93 51.31 2.54
N GLY A 14 -27.23 51.65 3.63
CA GLY A 14 -26.05 50.91 4.01
C GLY A 14 -26.42 49.44 4.02
N VAL A 15 -25.60 48.62 3.36
CA VAL A 15 -25.78 47.16 3.36
C VAL A 15 -25.77 46.74 4.82
N GLY A 16 -26.96 46.48 5.38
CA GLY A 16 -27.15 46.25 6.79
C GLY A 16 -26.35 45.01 7.22
N GLY A 17 -25.72 45.08 8.39
CA GLY A 17 -25.16 43.90 9.07
C GLY A 17 -26.24 42.82 9.28
N PHE A 18 -25.86 41.66 9.84
CA PHE A 18 -26.59 40.37 9.92
C PHE A 18 -28.13 40.33 10.16
N GLY A 19 -28.81 41.44 10.44
CA GLY A 19 -30.26 41.59 10.36
C GLY A 19 -30.76 41.91 8.94
N ALA A 20 -32.03 41.62 8.68
CA ALA A 20 -32.70 41.84 7.39
C ALA A 20 -32.96 43.34 7.10
N GLY A 21 -31.90 44.10 6.86
CA GLY A 21 -31.95 45.53 6.52
C GLY A 21 -32.18 45.76 5.03
N GLY A 22 -33.33 45.35 4.49
CA GLY A 22 -33.61 45.52 3.07
C GLY A 22 -35.11 45.55 2.79
N SER A 23 -35.77 46.67 3.08
CA SER A 23 -37.16 46.91 2.67
C SER A 23 -37.25 48.25 1.96
N THR A 24 -37.86 48.27 0.77
CA THR A 24 -38.24 49.49 0.04
C THR A 24 -39.38 50.25 0.73
N VAL A 25 -39.98 49.67 1.78
CA VAL A 25 -41.04 50.26 2.60
C VAL A 25 -40.53 50.45 4.03
N ARG A 26 -40.85 51.59 4.65
CA ARG A 26 -40.36 52.07 5.97
C ARG A 26 -40.72 51.18 7.18
N ARG A 27 -40.37 49.88 7.18
CA ARG A 27 -40.47 48.95 8.31
C ARG A 27 -39.20 48.09 8.36
N GLY A 28 -38.68 47.88 9.57
CA GLY A 28 -37.45 47.11 9.79
C GLY A 28 -37.67 45.61 9.55
N GLY A 29 -36.67 44.91 9.02
CA GLY A 29 -36.69 43.45 8.95
C GLY A 29 -36.30 42.79 10.28
N GLY A 30 -36.22 41.46 10.27
CA GLY A 30 -35.87 40.67 11.45
C GLY A 30 -34.41 40.87 11.89
N GLY A 31 -34.18 40.90 13.21
CA GLY A 31 -32.84 41.00 13.80
C GLY A 31 -32.04 39.69 13.73
N ALA A 32 -30.71 39.75 13.86
CA ALA A 32 -29.87 38.55 13.89
C ALA A 32 -30.00 37.81 15.23
N GLY A 33 -30.08 36.48 15.17
CA GLY A 33 -29.83 35.61 16.31
C GLY A 33 -28.37 35.18 16.31
N LEU A 34 -27.61 35.57 17.34
CA LEU A 34 -26.18 35.31 17.44
C LEU A 34 -25.89 34.55 18.72
N GLY A 35 -25.23 33.39 18.59
CA GLY A 35 -24.93 32.53 19.73
C GLY A 35 -26.16 31.71 20.16
N GLY A 36 -25.94 30.51 20.69
CA GLY A 36 -26.98 29.76 21.40
C GLY A 36 -26.52 29.40 22.80
N ALA A 37 -25.39 28.67 22.92
CA ALA A 37 -24.78 28.42 24.22
C ALA A 37 -23.93 29.61 24.70
N ILE A 38 -23.06 30.14 23.83
CA ILE A 38 -22.11 31.20 24.18
C ILE A 38 -22.07 32.26 23.09
N PHE A 39 -22.16 33.53 23.51
CA PHE A 39 -21.91 34.70 22.67
C PHE A 39 -20.77 35.52 23.27
N VAL A 40 -19.74 35.81 22.47
CA VAL A 40 -18.61 36.64 22.88
C VAL A 40 -18.59 37.92 22.05
N MET A 41 -18.64 39.06 22.72
CA MET A 41 -18.57 40.38 22.08
C MET A 41 -17.16 40.70 21.60
N GLU A 42 -17.06 41.69 20.71
CA GLU A 42 -15.80 42.19 20.18
C GLU A 42 -14.81 42.57 21.30
N GLY A 43 -13.54 42.16 21.13
CA GLY A 43 -12.49 42.32 22.13
C GLY A 43 -12.46 41.22 23.21
N GLY A 44 -13.47 40.34 23.27
CA GLY A 44 -13.48 39.20 24.16
C GLY A 44 -12.56 38.05 23.70
N ALA A 45 -12.02 37.31 24.67
CA ALA A 45 -11.32 36.05 24.44
C ALA A 45 -12.02 34.93 25.21
N LEU A 46 -11.98 33.70 24.69
CA LEU A 46 -12.61 32.54 25.32
C LEU A 46 -11.64 31.37 25.38
N THR A 47 -11.38 30.88 26.59
CA THR A 47 -10.61 29.67 26.86
C THR A 47 -11.49 28.67 27.60
N ILE A 48 -11.61 27.44 27.08
CA ILE A 48 -12.44 26.38 27.64
C ILE A 48 -11.52 25.23 28.09
N GLY A 49 -11.40 25.07 29.41
CA GLY A 49 -10.70 23.95 30.04
C GLY A 49 -11.65 22.84 30.49
N GLY A 50 -11.10 21.80 31.12
CA GLY A 50 -11.88 20.71 31.75
C GLY A 50 -12.70 19.87 30.78
N ASN A 51 -13.65 19.11 31.31
CA ASN A 51 -14.65 18.39 30.52
C ASN A 51 -15.82 19.34 30.23
N THR A 52 -16.13 19.54 28.95
CA THR A 52 -17.19 20.44 28.51
C THR A 52 -17.94 19.79 27.35
N GLU A 53 -19.27 19.86 27.39
CA GLU A 53 -20.13 19.40 26.30
C GLU A 53 -21.11 20.52 25.90
N VAL A 54 -21.15 20.85 24.62
CA VAL A 54 -22.11 21.78 24.02
C VAL A 54 -22.83 21.05 22.89
N ARG A 55 -24.10 20.72 23.12
CA ARG A 55 -24.97 20.00 22.19
C ARG A 55 -26.43 20.45 22.37
N GLY A 56 -27.18 20.47 21.27
CA GLY A 56 -28.63 20.65 21.28
C GLY A 56 -29.06 22.10 21.44
N ASN A 57 -28.13 23.04 21.28
CA ASN A 57 -28.42 24.46 21.29
C ASN A 57 -28.96 24.90 19.93
N SER A 58 -29.81 25.91 19.94
CA SER A 58 -30.37 26.52 18.74
C SER A 58 -30.39 28.03 18.90
N VAL A 59 -30.25 28.73 17.79
CA VAL A 59 -30.47 30.18 17.72
C VAL A 59 -31.36 30.47 16.52
N THR A 60 -32.24 31.45 16.67
CA THR A 60 -33.18 31.86 15.62
C THR A 60 -33.06 33.35 15.38
N GLY A 61 -33.06 33.76 14.12
CA GLY A 61 -33.22 35.15 13.75
C GLY A 61 -34.62 35.67 14.06
N GLY A 62 -34.76 36.98 14.18
CA GLY A 62 -36.04 37.65 14.37
C GLY A 62 -36.96 37.42 13.16
N ALA A 63 -38.26 37.33 13.42
CA ALA A 63 -39.26 37.19 12.37
C ALA A 63 -39.28 38.39 11.41
N SER A 64 -39.73 38.15 10.18
CA SER A 64 -39.99 39.24 9.22
C SER A 64 -41.05 40.20 9.75
N GLY A 65 -40.88 41.50 9.54
CA GLY A 65 -41.90 42.52 9.85
C GLY A 65 -43.16 42.50 8.97
N GLY A 66 -43.35 41.48 8.11
CA GLY A 66 -44.43 41.39 7.11
C GLY A 66 -44.11 42.09 5.78
N ASN A 67 -45.01 41.96 4.79
CA ASN A 67 -45.02 42.67 3.48
C ASN A 67 -43.67 42.70 2.72
N GLY A 68 -42.99 41.56 2.62
CA GLY A 68 -41.75 41.44 1.85
C GLY A 68 -40.46 41.75 2.61
N ALA A 69 -40.54 42.12 3.90
CA ALA A 69 -39.35 42.19 4.76
C ALA A 69 -38.75 40.79 4.97
N GLN A 70 -37.43 40.66 4.93
CA GLN A 70 -36.76 39.39 5.18
C GLN A 70 -36.73 39.07 6.69
N ALA A 71 -36.72 37.78 7.03
CA ALA A 71 -36.41 37.33 8.37
C ALA A 71 -34.91 37.50 8.65
N GLY A 72 -34.54 37.66 9.92
CA GLY A 72 -33.14 37.75 10.32
C GLY A 72 -32.43 36.40 10.25
N SER A 73 -31.10 36.44 10.24
CA SER A 73 -30.25 35.25 10.19
C SER A 73 -29.93 34.69 11.58
N ALA A 74 -29.50 33.43 11.63
CA ALA A 74 -29.13 32.72 12.85
C ALA A 74 -27.72 32.13 12.71
N PHE A 75 -26.81 32.45 13.63
CA PHE A 75 -25.41 32.04 13.55
C PHE A 75 -24.85 31.56 14.88
N GLY A 76 -24.01 30.50 14.81
CA GLY A 76 -23.25 30.01 15.96
C GLY A 76 -24.11 29.43 17.08
N ALA A 77 -24.99 28.48 16.77
CA ALA A 77 -25.86 27.85 17.76
C ALA A 77 -25.09 27.28 18.97
N GLY A 78 -23.85 26.83 18.79
CA GLY A 78 -22.93 26.58 19.90
C GLY A 78 -22.29 27.88 20.37
N ILE A 79 -21.34 28.39 19.60
CA ILE A 79 -20.57 29.59 19.93
C ILE A 79 -20.68 30.59 18.77
N PHE A 80 -20.95 31.85 19.09
CA PHE A 80 -20.73 32.96 18.17
C PHE A 80 -19.78 33.98 18.79
N MET A 81 -18.74 34.39 18.06
CA MET A 81 -17.79 35.42 18.50
C MET A 81 -17.73 36.60 17.53
N GLN A 82 -17.69 37.80 18.08
CA GLN A 82 -17.51 39.06 17.34
C GLN A 82 -16.06 39.55 17.38
N GLY A 83 -15.66 40.29 16.34
CA GLY A 83 -14.30 40.81 16.23
C GLY A 83 -13.27 39.73 15.89
N SER A 84 -12.00 40.15 15.84
CA SER A 84 -10.88 39.25 15.57
C SER A 84 -10.24 38.82 16.89
N SER A 85 -10.26 37.52 17.17
CA SER A 85 -9.79 36.95 18.43
C SER A 85 -9.41 35.47 18.28
N THR A 86 -9.12 34.81 19.40
CA THR A 86 -8.80 33.38 19.46
C THR A 86 -9.76 32.66 20.39
N LEU A 87 -10.33 31.54 19.92
CA LEU A 87 -11.07 30.57 20.71
C LEU A 87 -10.14 29.42 21.10
N THR A 88 -9.86 29.24 22.39
CA THR A 88 -8.91 28.23 22.86
C THR A 88 -9.61 27.11 23.63
N PHE A 89 -9.32 25.87 23.26
CA PHE A 89 -9.74 24.66 23.98
C PHE A 89 -8.51 23.99 24.60
N VAL A 90 -8.59 23.66 25.89
CA VAL A 90 -7.48 23.05 26.66
C VAL A 90 -7.98 21.87 27.52
N PRO A 91 -8.48 20.77 26.90
CA PRO A 91 -8.79 19.57 27.66
C PRO A 91 -7.52 18.96 28.27
N GLY A 92 -7.58 18.59 29.55
CA GLY A 92 -6.48 17.89 30.24
C GLY A 92 -6.28 16.45 29.77
N GLY A 93 -5.18 15.81 30.14
CA GLY A 93 -4.89 14.42 29.78
C GLY A 93 -6.04 13.47 30.17
N GLY A 94 -6.49 12.66 29.21
CA GLY A 94 -7.64 11.75 29.37
C GLY A 94 -9.02 12.41 29.32
N ALA A 95 -9.11 13.74 29.37
CA ALA A 95 -10.39 14.46 29.24
C ALA A 95 -10.84 14.56 27.77
N THR A 96 -12.16 14.60 27.57
CA THR A 96 -12.78 14.86 26.27
C THR A 96 -13.72 16.06 26.37
N GLN A 97 -13.58 17.02 25.47
CA GLN A 97 -14.53 18.10 25.23
C GLN A 97 -15.29 17.83 23.93
N THR A 98 -16.60 18.06 23.92
CA THR A 98 -17.46 17.80 22.76
C THR A 98 -18.26 19.04 22.38
N PHE A 99 -18.11 19.51 21.16
CA PHE A 99 -18.87 20.61 20.58
C PHE A 99 -19.59 20.10 19.33
N ALA A 100 -20.88 19.80 19.51
CA ALA A 100 -21.77 19.29 18.47
C ALA A 100 -22.52 20.39 17.74
N ASP A 101 -22.70 21.55 18.37
CA ASP A 101 -23.36 22.70 17.76
C ASP A 101 -22.35 23.62 17.07
N ALA A 102 -22.83 24.39 16.08
CA ALA A 102 -21.98 25.21 15.22
C ALA A 102 -21.22 26.32 15.97
N ILE A 103 -19.94 26.47 15.65
CA ILE A 103 -19.08 27.59 16.04
C ILE A 103 -18.94 28.53 14.84
N ALA A 104 -19.22 29.81 15.04
CA ALA A 104 -19.23 30.82 13.99
C ALA A 104 -18.59 32.14 14.45
N ASP A 105 -18.13 32.92 13.48
CA ASP A 105 -17.75 34.33 13.64
C ASP A 105 -18.46 35.20 12.59
N GLN A 106 -18.12 36.48 12.56
CA GLN A 106 -18.75 37.44 11.65
C GLN A 106 -18.38 37.15 10.19
N THR A 107 -17.09 37.04 9.87
CA THR A 107 -16.65 36.82 8.49
C THR A 107 -17.14 35.49 7.93
N GLY A 108 -17.02 34.41 8.71
CA GLY A 108 -17.51 33.07 8.40
C GLY A 108 -19.02 32.98 8.20
N SER A 109 -19.77 33.90 8.81
CA SER A 109 -21.23 34.05 8.64
C SER A 109 -21.61 34.94 7.45
N GLY A 110 -20.63 35.32 6.60
CA GLY A 110 -20.85 36.15 5.41
C GLY A 110 -20.73 37.66 5.64
N GLY A 111 -20.15 38.09 6.76
CA GLY A 111 -19.85 39.50 7.01
C GLY A 111 -18.74 40.02 6.09
N THR A 112 -18.97 41.16 5.42
CA THR A 112 -18.04 41.73 4.42
C THR A 112 -17.52 43.14 4.76
N GLY A 113 -17.88 43.69 5.92
CA GLY A 113 -17.46 45.03 6.36
C GLY A 113 -16.07 45.07 7.00
N ALA A 114 -15.48 46.26 7.15
CA ALA A 114 -14.17 46.45 7.79
C ALA A 114 -14.09 45.90 9.23
N ASN A 115 -15.24 45.76 9.89
CA ASN A 115 -15.37 45.21 11.24
C ASN A 115 -15.84 43.74 11.23
N ALA A 116 -15.87 43.06 10.08
CA ALA A 116 -16.13 41.62 10.04
C ALA A 116 -14.87 40.90 10.54
N GLY A 117 -14.91 40.51 11.81
CA GLY A 117 -13.84 39.81 12.48
C GLY A 117 -13.81 38.31 12.17
N SER A 118 -12.60 37.77 12.17
CA SER A 118 -12.32 36.34 12.03
C SER A 118 -11.72 35.79 13.31
N ILE A 119 -12.19 34.62 13.75
CA ILE A 119 -11.61 33.93 14.91
C ILE A 119 -10.78 32.73 14.49
N GLY A 120 -9.60 32.60 15.09
CA GLY A 120 -8.80 31.38 15.03
C GLY A 120 -9.22 30.42 16.15
N LEU A 121 -9.32 29.13 15.85
CA LEU A 121 -9.50 28.09 16.87
C LEU A 121 -8.13 27.50 17.25
N VAL A 122 -7.82 27.47 18.55
CA VAL A 122 -6.64 26.79 19.09
C VAL A 122 -7.06 25.59 19.93
N LYS A 123 -6.63 24.40 19.54
CA LYS A 123 -6.71 23.18 20.35
C LYS A 123 -5.37 22.94 21.04
N GLY A 124 -5.29 23.30 22.32
CA GLY A 124 -4.18 22.95 23.21
C GLY A 124 -4.55 21.85 24.21
N GLY A 125 -3.67 21.61 25.19
CA GLY A 125 -3.85 20.57 26.21
C GLY A 125 -3.78 19.14 25.66
N ASP A 126 -3.47 18.18 26.53
CA ASP A 126 -3.17 16.80 26.14
C ASP A 126 -4.41 15.96 25.81
N GLY A 127 -5.60 16.44 26.16
CA GLY A 127 -6.87 15.73 25.96
C GLY A 127 -7.42 15.81 24.54
N ARG A 128 -8.66 15.31 24.37
CA ARG A 128 -9.38 15.26 23.10
C ARG A 128 -10.43 16.38 23.00
N LEU A 129 -10.49 17.05 21.85
CA LEU A 129 -11.59 17.91 21.46
C LEU A 129 -12.32 17.26 20.29
N VAL A 130 -13.63 17.07 20.40
CA VAL A 130 -14.50 16.56 19.34
C VAL A 130 -15.30 17.73 18.77
N LEU A 131 -15.08 18.05 17.49
CA LEU A 131 -15.90 18.99 16.74
C LEU A 131 -16.77 18.21 15.77
N SER A 132 -18.10 18.31 15.94
CA SER A 132 -19.06 17.66 15.03
C SER A 132 -20.09 18.61 14.41
N GLY A 133 -20.16 19.86 14.89
CA GLY A 133 -21.00 20.89 14.29
C GLY A 133 -20.50 21.38 12.93
N ALA A 134 -21.44 21.92 12.14
CA ALA A 134 -21.14 22.66 10.91
C ALA A 134 -20.54 24.02 11.25
N ASN A 135 -19.21 24.06 11.39
CA ASN A 135 -18.50 25.24 11.85
C ASN A 135 -18.20 26.20 10.69
N THR A 136 -18.34 27.49 10.94
CA THR A 136 -18.10 28.53 9.93
C THR A 136 -17.03 29.53 10.30
N TYR A 137 -16.45 29.47 11.51
CA TYR A 137 -15.33 30.36 11.89
C TYR A 137 -14.23 30.40 10.82
N SER A 138 -13.69 31.57 10.54
CA SER A 138 -12.90 31.81 9.33
C SER A 138 -11.41 32.02 9.55
N GLY A 139 -10.94 32.15 10.79
CA GLY A 139 -9.52 32.36 11.12
C GLY A 139 -8.65 31.10 11.08
N GLY A 140 -9.24 29.94 10.77
CA GLY A 140 -8.54 28.65 10.71
C GLY A 140 -8.40 27.94 12.05
N THR A 141 -7.70 26.80 12.04
CA THR A 141 -7.55 25.90 13.19
C THR A 141 -6.09 25.61 13.45
N ARG A 142 -5.62 25.77 14.69
CA ARG A 142 -4.28 25.38 15.13
C ARG A 142 -4.37 24.34 16.25
N VAL A 143 -3.73 23.20 16.08
CA VAL A 143 -3.66 22.14 17.08
C VAL A 143 -2.24 22.13 17.66
N THR A 144 -2.09 22.56 18.92
CA THR A 144 -0.81 22.66 19.63
C THR A 144 -0.56 21.50 20.60
N GLY A 145 -1.54 20.61 20.79
CA GLY A 145 -1.41 19.44 21.65
C GLY A 145 -2.66 18.57 21.67
N GLY A 146 -2.50 17.34 22.17
CA GLY A 146 -3.57 16.35 22.27
C GLY A 146 -4.21 16.02 20.92
N THR A 147 -5.50 15.66 20.94
CA THR A 147 -6.23 15.23 19.73
C THR A 147 -7.39 16.17 19.39
N LEU A 148 -7.46 16.60 18.14
CA LEU A 148 -8.65 17.20 17.53
C LEU A 148 -9.35 16.13 16.68
N SER A 149 -10.59 15.80 17.02
CA SER A 149 -11.38 14.78 16.34
C SER A 149 -12.52 15.40 15.54
N ILE A 150 -12.63 14.99 14.28
CA ILE A 150 -13.63 15.45 13.31
C ILE A 150 -14.27 14.28 12.56
N ALA A 151 -15.44 14.51 11.98
CA ALA A 151 -16.10 13.56 11.08
C ALA A 151 -16.34 14.14 9.67
N ALA A 152 -16.16 15.45 9.48
CA ALA A 152 -16.30 16.16 8.21
C ALA A 152 -15.35 17.37 8.15
N ASP A 153 -14.93 17.79 6.95
CA ASP A 153 -14.00 18.92 6.79
C ASP A 153 -14.56 20.24 7.35
N HIS A 154 -15.88 20.47 7.22
CA HIS A 154 -16.52 21.66 7.77
C HIS A 154 -16.48 21.72 9.31
N ASN A 155 -16.11 20.64 10.02
CA ASN A 155 -15.87 20.71 11.45
C ASN A 155 -14.64 21.60 11.77
N LEU A 156 -13.77 21.84 10.79
CA LEU A 156 -12.59 22.72 10.90
C LEU A 156 -12.88 24.20 10.52
N GLY A 157 -14.14 24.59 10.41
CA GLY A 157 -14.53 25.97 10.08
C GLY A 157 -14.63 26.23 8.57
N ALA A 158 -14.55 27.50 8.16
CA ALA A 158 -14.63 27.89 6.75
C ALA A 158 -13.45 27.33 5.94
N VAL A 159 -13.67 26.90 4.70
CA VAL A 159 -12.68 26.20 3.85
C VAL A 159 -11.43 27.06 3.53
N SER A 160 -11.56 28.39 3.59
CA SER A 160 -10.45 29.34 3.45
C SER A 160 -9.50 29.35 4.67
N GLY A 161 -9.95 28.86 5.82
CA GLY A 161 -9.14 28.75 7.03
C GLY A 161 -8.10 27.64 6.89
N THR A 162 -6.83 27.98 7.21
CA THR A 162 -5.74 27.01 7.23
C THR A 162 -5.86 26.06 8.42
N LEU A 163 -5.30 24.86 8.28
CA LEU A 163 -5.09 23.95 9.40
C LEU A 163 -3.60 23.96 9.76
N THR A 164 -3.26 24.21 11.01
CA THR A 164 -1.89 24.08 11.50
C THR A 164 -1.79 23.01 12.56
N LEU A 165 -0.91 22.04 12.38
CA LEU A 165 -0.61 20.98 13.33
C LEU A 165 0.79 21.24 13.90
N ASP A 166 0.86 21.52 15.19
CA ASP A 166 2.07 21.89 15.90
C ASP A 166 2.21 21.04 17.16
N ALA A 167 2.69 19.80 17.01
CA ALA A 167 2.70 18.74 18.02
C ALA A 167 1.32 18.12 18.36
N GLY A 168 0.26 18.52 17.66
CA GLY A 168 -1.09 17.96 17.80
C GLY A 168 -1.41 16.79 16.86
N ILE A 169 -2.51 16.09 17.16
CA ILE A 169 -3.08 15.03 16.32
C ILE A 169 -4.41 15.50 15.73
N LEU A 170 -4.57 15.35 14.41
CA LEU A 170 -5.87 15.35 13.74
C LEU A 170 -6.37 13.91 13.62
N GLN A 171 -7.56 13.64 14.16
CA GLN A 171 -8.25 12.36 14.05
C GLN A 171 -9.52 12.53 13.19
N ASN A 172 -9.61 11.81 12.07
CA ASN A 172 -10.87 11.70 11.33
C ASN A 172 -11.54 10.34 11.60
N THR A 173 -12.77 10.38 12.09
CA THR A 173 -13.56 9.18 12.45
C THR A 173 -14.48 8.70 11.32
N ALA A 174 -14.64 9.51 10.28
CA ALA A 174 -15.32 9.17 9.04
C ALA A 174 -14.47 9.60 7.84
N ALA A 175 -14.85 9.17 6.63
CA ALA A 175 -14.12 9.53 5.43
C ALA A 175 -14.18 11.06 5.20
N VAL A 176 -13.03 11.70 5.04
CA VAL A 176 -12.92 13.15 4.86
C VAL A 176 -12.04 13.46 3.66
N ALA A 177 -12.44 14.43 2.85
CA ALA A 177 -11.60 15.07 1.84
C ALA A 177 -11.40 16.53 2.21
N THR A 178 -10.16 17.01 2.15
CA THR A 178 -9.81 18.40 2.45
C THR A 178 -8.88 19.00 1.42
N ALA A 179 -9.22 20.20 0.96
CA ALA A 179 -8.40 21.01 0.06
C ALA A 179 -7.63 22.12 0.81
N ARG A 180 -7.74 22.16 2.15
CA ARG A 180 -7.11 23.18 2.98
C ARG A 180 -5.59 23.07 2.88
N ALA A 181 -4.92 24.22 2.91
CA ALA A 181 -3.50 24.24 3.19
C ALA A 181 -3.26 23.77 4.63
N ILE A 182 -2.31 22.84 4.79
CA ILE A 182 -1.93 22.32 6.10
C ILE A 182 -0.48 22.74 6.39
N THR A 183 -0.24 23.28 7.58
CA THR A 183 1.12 23.61 8.03
C THR A 183 1.52 22.70 9.18
N ILE A 184 2.71 22.09 9.10
CA ILE A 184 3.30 21.26 10.15
C ILE A 184 4.41 22.05 10.86
N GLY A 185 4.17 22.38 12.13
CA GLY A 185 5.13 23.04 13.02
C GLY A 185 6.12 22.03 13.61
N ASN A 186 5.97 21.69 14.88
CA ASN A 186 6.81 20.75 15.63
C ASN A 186 6.43 19.27 15.42
N GLY A 187 5.82 18.95 14.28
CA GLY A 187 5.30 17.63 13.94
C GLY A 187 3.78 17.57 13.91
N ALA A 188 3.23 16.62 13.17
CA ALA A 188 1.81 16.44 12.97
C ALA A 188 1.41 14.96 13.05
N GLY A 189 0.44 14.65 13.91
CA GLY A 189 -0.23 13.36 13.90
C GLY A 189 -1.45 13.38 12.97
N PHE A 190 -1.52 12.43 12.05
CA PHE A 190 -2.72 12.10 11.29
C PHE A 190 -3.19 10.72 11.72
N GLN A 191 -4.20 10.68 12.59
CA GLN A 191 -4.85 9.44 13.00
C GLN A 191 -6.07 9.20 12.13
N THR A 192 -5.94 8.33 11.14
CA THR A 192 -7.03 8.05 10.21
C THR A 192 -7.77 6.79 10.65
N ASP A 193 -8.85 6.95 11.41
CA ASP A 193 -9.73 5.82 11.74
C ASP A 193 -10.62 5.44 10.54
N ALA A 194 -10.80 6.38 9.61
CA ALA A 194 -11.36 6.19 8.27
C ALA A 194 -10.49 6.93 7.23
N ASP A 195 -10.75 6.81 5.93
CA ASP A 195 -9.89 7.40 4.90
C ASP A 195 -9.87 8.95 4.93
N LEU A 196 -8.69 9.53 4.75
CA LEU A 196 -8.47 10.97 4.65
C LEU A 196 -7.76 11.30 3.34
N THR A 197 -8.38 12.11 2.50
CA THR A 197 -7.75 12.63 1.28
C THR A 197 -7.37 14.10 1.47
N ALA A 198 -6.08 14.40 1.42
CA ALA A 198 -5.54 15.76 1.48
C ALA A 198 -5.05 16.19 0.09
N THR A 199 -5.77 17.12 -0.55
CA THR A 199 -5.41 17.67 -1.86
C THR A 199 -4.71 19.02 -1.77
N GLY A 200 -4.88 19.74 -0.66
CA GLY A 200 -4.14 20.96 -0.37
C GLY A 200 -2.67 20.71 -0.08
N VAL A 201 -1.83 21.73 -0.27
CA VAL A 201 -0.40 21.65 0.02
C VAL A 201 -0.17 21.52 1.53
N ILE A 202 0.61 20.52 1.92
CA ILE A 202 1.15 20.36 3.27
C ILE A 202 2.57 20.93 3.30
N SER A 203 2.81 21.89 4.19
CA SER A 203 4.07 22.64 4.30
C SER A 203 4.62 22.64 5.73
N GLY A 204 5.81 23.22 5.94
CA GLY A 204 6.40 23.40 7.27
C GLY A 204 7.64 22.55 7.53
N THR A 205 8.17 22.58 8.74
CA THR A 205 9.46 21.94 9.06
C THR A 205 9.34 20.63 9.82
N GLY A 206 8.18 20.36 10.42
CA GLY A 206 7.98 19.15 11.22
C GLY A 206 7.71 17.90 10.40
N SER A 207 7.72 16.76 11.08
CA SER A 207 7.43 15.45 10.49
C SER A 207 5.93 15.16 10.44
N LEU A 208 5.52 14.38 9.44
CA LEU A 208 4.19 13.80 9.36
C LEU A 208 4.20 12.40 9.96
N ALA A 209 3.36 12.13 10.95
CA ALA A 209 3.17 10.81 11.53
C ALA A 209 1.76 10.29 11.23
N LYS A 210 1.67 9.18 10.51
CA LYS A 210 0.41 8.53 10.13
C LYS A 210 0.14 7.33 11.05
N THR A 211 -1.02 7.34 11.72
CA THR A 211 -1.56 6.24 12.54
C THR A 211 -2.99 5.90 12.09
N GLY A 212 -3.63 4.93 12.73
CA GLY A 212 -4.98 4.47 12.38
C GLY A 212 -5.03 3.57 11.15
N ALA A 213 -6.10 2.80 11.01
CA ALA A 213 -6.23 1.76 9.98
C ALA A 213 -6.53 2.29 8.58
N GLY A 214 -7.11 3.49 8.47
CA GLY A 214 -7.49 4.11 7.20
C GLY A 214 -6.31 4.51 6.32
N THR A 215 -6.64 4.93 5.10
CA THR A 215 -5.68 5.46 4.12
C THR A 215 -5.60 6.98 4.24
N LEU A 216 -4.37 7.51 4.36
CA LEU A 216 -4.07 8.92 4.15
C LEU A 216 -3.58 9.11 2.70
N THR A 217 -4.41 9.67 1.85
CA THR A 217 -4.04 10.02 0.48
C THR A 217 -3.45 11.42 0.45
N LEU A 218 -2.19 11.53 0.03
CA LEU A 218 -1.50 12.81 -0.17
C LEU A 218 -1.47 13.10 -1.68
N ALA A 219 -2.34 14.00 -2.14
CA ALA A 219 -2.44 14.33 -3.57
C ALA A 219 -1.71 15.63 -3.95
N GLY A 220 -1.51 16.54 -2.98
CA GLY A 220 -0.79 17.79 -3.19
C GLY A 220 0.71 17.60 -3.43
N VAL A 221 1.35 18.58 -4.09
CA VAL A 221 2.81 18.71 -4.09
C VAL A 221 3.22 19.31 -2.76
N ASN A 222 3.73 18.48 -1.87
CA ASN A 222 3.94 18.83 -0.48
C ASN A 222 5.37 19.35 -0.25
N THR A 223 5.53 20.29 0.67
CA THR A 223 6.80 20.98 0.94
C THR A 223 7.29 20.83 2.38
N TYR A 224 6.60 20.05 3.22
CA TYR A 224 7.07 19.77 4.57
C TYR A 224 8.40 19.00 4.54
N SER A 225 9.34 19.32 5.45
CA SER A 225 10.70 18.79 5.38
C SER A 225 11.10 17.81 6.49
N GLY A 226 10.26 17.61 7.51
CA GLY A 226 10.60 16.71 8.63
C GLY A 226 10.51 15.22 8.33
N GLY A 227 10.08 14.83 7.12
CA GLY A 227 9.89 13.44 6.73
C GLY A 227 8.50 12.88 7.07
N THR A 228 8.28 11.61 6.72
CA THR A 228 7.00 10.91 6.84
C THR A 228 7.19 9.60 7.60
N SER A 229 6.41 9.37 8.65
CA SER A 229 6.41 8.15 9.44
C SER A 229 5.08 7.41 9.33
N LEU A 230 5.14 6.10 9.06
CA LEU A 230 4.01 5.22 8.80
C LEU A 230 3.91 4.19 9.92
N TRP A 231 3.15 4.53 10.97
CA TRP A 231 2.93 3.69 12.15
C TRP A 231 1.70 2.79 12.01
N GLY A 232 0.85 3.01 10.99
CA GLY A 232 -0.33 2.18 10.75
C GLY A 232 -1.12 2.60 9.51
N GLY A 233 -1.95 1.67 9.00
CA GLY A 233 -2.75 1.89 7.80
C GLY A 233 -1.90 2.15 6.56
N LYS A 234 -2.43 2.95 5.63
CA LYS A 234 -1.76 3.28 4.36
C LYS A 234 -1.48 4.79 4.24
N VAL A 235 -0.34 5.13 3.62
CA VAL A 235 -0.12 6.44 3.00
C VAL A 235 -0.12 6.23 1.49
N SER A 236 -1.06 6.83 0.78
CA SER A 236 -1.23 6.69 -0.65
C SER A 236 -0.68 7.90 -1.40
N VAL A 237 0.19 7.65 -2.37
CA VAL A 237 0.88 8.67 -3.18
C VAL A 237 1.01 8.26 -4.63
N SER A 238 1.04 9.25 -5.51
CA SER A 238 1.26 9.07 -6.95
C SER A 238 2.66 9.52 -7.41
N SER A 239 3.39 10.24 -6.56
CA SER A 239 4.74 10.74 -6.82
C SER A 239 5.52 10.95 -5.53
N ASP A 240 6.86 11.00 -5.61
CA ASP A 240 7.70 11.31 -4.44
C ASP A 240 7.42 12.69 -3.84
N ALA A 241 7.01 13.65 -4.68
CA ALA A 241 6.67 15.02 -4.28
C ALA A 241 5.41 15.08 -3.38
N ASN A 242 4.60 14.03 -3.35
CA ASN A 242 3.49 13.93 -2.40
C ASN A 242 3.98 13.66 -0.97
N LEU A 243 5.22 13.17 -0.77
CA LEU A 243 5.78 12.83 0.55
C LEU A 243 6.54 14.01 1.20
N GLY A 244 6.34 15.23 0.70
CA GLY A 244 7.00 16.44 1.19
C GLY A 244 8.28 16.78 0.42
N ALA A 245 9.03 17.74 0.95
CA ALA A 245 10.42 17.96 0.55
C ALA A 245 11.29 16.75 0.96
N PHE A 246 12.60 16.79 0.71
CA PHE A 246 13.50 15.70 1.08
C PHE A 246 13.50 15.48 2.61
N GLY A 247 13.09 14.29 3.04
CA GLY A 247 13.03 13.86 4.44
C GLY A 247 12.86 12.35 4.53
N PRO A 248 13.20 11.73 5.68
CA PRO A 248 13.18 10.28 5.83
C PRO A 248 11.77 9.70 5.69
N LEU A 249 11.69 8.47 5.21
CA LEU A 249 10.48 7.65 5.20
C LEU A 249 10.64 6.55 6.26
N ALA A 250 9.93 6.68 7.38
CA ALA A 250 9.98 5.71 8.47
C ALA A 250 8.78 4.76 8.42
N PHE A 251 9.03 3.47 8.56
CA PHE A 251 8.00 2.43 8.63
C PHE A 251 8.04 1.75 9.99
N ASP A 252 6.89 1.58 10.62
CA ASP A 252 6.74 0.74 11.81
C ASP A 252 5.29 0.24 11.87
N GLY A 253 4.97 -0.68 10.97
CA GLY A 253 3.65 -1.31 10.83
C GLY A 253 2.80 -0.78 9.67
N GLY A 254 3.03 0.47 9.21
CA GLY A 254 2.28 1.06 8.09
C GLY A 254 2.74 0.63 6.70
N THR A 255 1.98 1.04 5.67
CA THR A 255 2.21 0.68 4.26
C THR A 255 2.25 1.91 3.36
N LEU A 256 3.26 1.99 2.49
CA LEU A 256 3.30 2.97 1.40
C LEU A 256 2.53 2.40 0.21
N GLN A 257 1.44 3.04 -0.19
CA GLN A 257 0.69 2.70 -1.39
C GLN A 257 1.12 3.61 -2.55
N VAL A 258 1.61 2.98 -3.62
CA VAL A 258 2.08 3.64 -4.84
C VAL A 258 1.03 3.45 -5.93
N THR A 259 0.38 4.55 -6.30
CA THR A 259 -0.69 4.58 -7.32
C THR A 259 -0.21 5.13 -8.66
N GLY A 260 0.88 5.91 -8.69
CA GLY A 260 1.40 6.51 -9.90
C GLY A 260 2.42 5.62 -10.60
N THR A 261 2.14 5.25 -11.85
CA THR A 261 3.03 4.38 -12.67
C THR A 261 4.38 5.02 -12.99
N ALA A 262 4.46 6.36 -12.98
CA ALA A 262 5.71 7.11 -13.16
C ALA A 262 6.58 7.19 -11.89
N PHE A 263 6.03 6.88 -10.71
CA PHE A 263 6.78 6.86 -9.46
C PHE A 263 7.41 5.49 -9.27
N THR A 264 8.63 5.31 -9.79
CA THR A 264 9.28 4.00 -9.86
C THR A 264 10.33 3.76 -8.78
N SER A 265 10.70 4.77 -7.99
CA SER A 265 11.66 4.67 -6.88
C SER A 265 11.65 5.95 -6.06
N THR A 266 12.17 5.89 -4.82
CA THR A 266 12.48 7.08 -4.02
C THR A 266 13.96 7.12 -3.66
N SER A 267 14.54 8.32 -3.54
CA SER A 267 15.90 8.54 -3.02
C SER A 267 15.93 8.83 -1.52
N ARG A 268 14.76 8.86 -0.86
CA ARG A 268 14.64 9.13 0.57
C ARG A 268 15.35 8.05 1.39
N PHE A 269 15.90 8.45 2.52
CA PHE A 269 16.37 7.48 3.50
C PHE A 269 15.17 6.70 4.06
N VAL A 270 15.27 5.38 4.11
CA VAL A 270 14.24 4.51 4.68
C VAL A 270 14.67 4.08 6.08
N ILE A 271 13.85 4.40 7.08
CA ILE A 271 14.00 3.90 8.44
C ILE A 271 13.05 2.71 8.59
N TRP A 272 13.60 1.53 8.80
CA TRP A 272 12.81 0.33 9.10
C TRP A 272 12.66 0.18 10.62
N GLY A 273 11.42 0.08 11.08
CA GLY A 273 11.02 -0.08 12.48
C GLY A 273 10.99 -1.53 12.93
N SER A 274 10.65 -1.75 14.20
CA SER A 274 10.50 -3.08 14.80
C SER A 274 9.28 -3.83 14.29
N ASP A 275 8.21 -3.12 13.95
CA ASP A 275 6.97 -3.70 13.41
C ASP A 275 7.03 -3.86 11.89
N GLY A 276 8.07 -3.31 11.26
CA GLY A 276 8.34 -3.42 9.82
C GLY A 276 7.44 -2.52 8.99
N GLY A 277 7.01 -2.98 7.83
CA GLY A 277 6.19 -2.17 6.94
C GLY A 277 5.76 -2.88 5.67
N GLY A 278 5.01 -2.16 4.83
CA GLY A 278 4.59 -2.68 3.53
C GLY A 278 4.75 -1.71 2.38
N PHE A 279 4.78 -2.28 1.18
CA PHE A 279 4.66 -1.56 -0.09
C PHE A 279 3.49 -2.16 -0.87
N ASP A 280 2.53 -1.32 -1.23
CA ASP A 280 1.35 -1.64 -2.03
C ASP A 280 1.50 -0.99 -3.40
N ILE A 281 1.91 -1.77 -4.41
CA ILE A 281 2.12 -1.28 -5.78
C ILE A 281 0.84 -1.58 -6.56
N VAL A 282 -0.03 -0.59 -6.71
CA VAL A 282 -1.43 -0.80 -7.08
C VAL A 282 -1.57 -1.31 -8.51
N GLU A 283 -0.99 -0.58 -9.46
CA GLU A 283 -1.13 -0.88 -10.89
C GLU A 283 -0.29 -2.10 -11.31
N GLY A 284 -0.89 -3.01 -12.07
CA GLY A 284 -0.28 -4.31 -12.41
C GLY A 284 0.98 -4.22 -13.27
N ASP A 285 1.09 -3.19 -14.09
CA ASP A 285 2.25 -2.91 -14.94
C ASP A 285 3.28 -2.00 -14.27
N ALA A 286 2.96 -1.42 -13.10
CA ALA A 286 3.89 -0.58 -12.37
C ALA A 286 5.02 -1.40 -11.71
N THR A 287 6.19 -0.80 -11.68
CA THR A 287 7.36 -1.33 -10.97
C THR A 287 7.92 -0.26 -10.04
N PHE A 288 8.06 -0.60 -8.76
CA PHE A 288 8.68 0.25 -7.75
C PHE A 288 9.95 -0.40 -7.20
N SER A 289 11.06 0.34 -7.18
CA SER A 289 12.36 -0.14 -6.72
C SER A 289 12.75 0.49 -5.39
N VAL A 290 13.20 -0.34 -4.47
CA VAL A 290 13.75 0.04 -3.15
C VAL A 290 15.22 -0.38 -3.11
N GLY A 291 16.09 0.62 -3.22
CA GLY A 291 17.56 0.45 -3.15
C GLY A 291 18.14 0.63 -1.74
N GLN A 292 17.32 1.09 -0.81
CA GLN A 292 17.68 1.32 0.59
C GLN A 292 17.80 0.00 1.34
N ALA A 293 18.68 -0.04 2.34
CA ALA A 293 18.79 -1.18 3.25
C ALA A 293 17.62 -1.19 4.24
N LEU A 294 16.82 -2.26 4.20
CA LEU A 294 15.80 -2.56 5.19
C LEU A 294 16.43 -3.43 6.29
N THR A 295 16.41 -2.96 7.54
CA THR A 295 17.19 -3.55 8.65
C THR A 295 16.30 -3.78 9.89
N LYS A 296 16.83 -4.32 10.99
CA LYS A 296 16.09 -4.61 12.26
C LYS A 296 15.09 -5.78 12.18
N PHE A 297 14.19 -5.90 13.15
CA PHE A 297 13.37 -7.09 13.34
C PHE A 297 12.03 -7.09 12.57
N GLY A 298 11.63 -5.97 11.95
CA GLY A 298 10.34 -5.84 11.30
C GLY A 298 10.16 -6.71 10.05
N SER A 299 8.93 -7.13 9.78
CA SER A 299 8.56 -7.89 8.57
C SER A 299 8.33 -6.99 7.36
N LEU A 300 8.49 -7.54 6.15
CA LEU A 300 8.14 -6.89 4.89
C LEU A 300 6.82 -7.44 4.34
N ARG A 301 5.87 -6.56 3.99
CA ARG A 301 4.67 -6.91 3.21
C ARG A 301 4.74 -6.34 1.79
N LYS A 302 4.55 -7.20 0.79
CA LYS A 302 4.30 -6.81 -0.60
C LYS A 302 2.81 -6.99 -0.92
N GLU A 303 2.16 -5.87 -1.25
CA GLU A 303 0.76 -5.77 -1.63
C GLU A 303 0.61 -5.16 -3.04
N GLY A 304 -0.61 -5.15 -3.56
CA GLY A 304 -0.92 -4.58 -4.88
C GLY A 304 -0.49 -5.47 -6.05
N ALA A 305 -1.10 -5.27 -7.21
CA ALA A 305 -0.91 -6.13 -8.38
C ALA A 305 0.47 -5.96 -9.04
N GLY A 306 1.13 -4.81 -8.85
CA GLY A 306 2.39 -4.46 -9.50
C GLY A 306 3.62 -5.18 -8.95
N THR A 307 4.79 -4.72 -9.39
CA THR A 307 6.09 -5.30 -9.04
C THR A 307 6.84 -4.44 -8.02
N LEU A 308 7.33 -5.06 -6.95
CA LEU A 308 8.32 -4.47 -6.04
C LEU A 308 9.68 -5.09 -6.30
N VAL A 309 10.70 -4.27 -6.51
CA VAL A 309 12.10 -4.68 -6.67
C VAL A 309 12.89 -4.26 -5.45
N LEU A 310 13.55 -5.21 -4.79
CA LEU A 310 14.51 -4.96 -3.72
C LEU A 310 15.92 -5.11 -4.27
N SER A 311 16.70 -4.03 -4.20
CA SER A 311 18.12 -4.03 -4.61
C SER A 311 19.09 -3.67 -3.48
N GLY A 312 18.57 -3.14 -2.36
CA GLY A 312 19.37 -2.87 -1.16
C GLY A 312 19.85 -4.13 -0.43
N ALA A 313 20.96 -4.02 0.30
CA ALA A 313 21.44 -5.09 1.18
C ALA A 313 20.56 -5.18 2.44
N ASN A 314 19.56 -6.05 2.40
CA ASN A 314 18.52 -6.11 3.41
C ASN A 314 18.84 -7.16 4.48
N THR A 315 18.74 -6.76 5.75
CA THR A 315 19.03 -7.61 6.92
C THR A 315 17.86 -7.71 7.89
N PHE A 316 16.65 -7.32 7.46
CA PHE A 316 15.46 -7.45 8.28
C PHE A 316 15.19 -8.91 8.67
N MET A 317 14.68 -9.15 9.88
CA MET A 317 14.56 -10.50 10.47
C MET A 317 13.12 -11.02 10.59
N GLY A 318 12.11 -10.17 10.34
CA GLY A 318 10.70 -10.51 10.54
C GLY A 318 10.08 -11.36 9.42
N GLY A 319 10.88 -11.77 8.42
CA GLY A 319 10.39 -12.45 7.23
C GLY A 319 9.66 -11.53 6.24
N THR A 320 9.12 -12.14 5.19
CA THR A 320 8.43 -11.45 4.09
C THR A 320 7.09 -12.10 3.79
N THR A 321 6.04 -11.31 3.57
CA THR A 321 4.75 -11.78 3.06
C THR A 321 4.47 -11.12 1.71
N ILE A 322 4.22 -11.93 0.69
CA ILE A 322 3.83 -11.48 -0.65
C ILE A 322 2.36 -11.82 -0.82
N SER A 323 1.50 -10.83 -0.65
CA SER A 323 0.05 -10.99 -0.73
C SER A 323 -0.47 -10.90 -2.17
N ALA A 324 0.16 -10.04 -3.00
CA ALA A 324 -0.22 -9.83 -4.40
C ALA A 324 0.95 -9.32 -5.24
N GLY A 325 0.80 -9.47 -6.56
CA GLY A 325 1.80 -9.03 -7.56
C GLY A 325 3.11 -9.81 -7.47
N THR A 326 4.20 -9.17 -7.88
CA THR A 326 5.53 -9.79 -7.90
C THR A 326 6.51 -9.10 -6.94
N LEU A 327 7.20 -9.89 -6.13
CA LEU A 327 8.40 -9.43 -5.41
C LEU A 327 9.66 -9.91 -6.15
N VAL A 328 10.61 -9.02 -6.35
CA VAL A 328 11.83 -9.25 -7.14
C VAL A 328 13.06 -8.87 -6.34
N GLY A 329 14.11 -9.69 -6.45
CA GLY A 329 15.42 -9.41 -5.85
C GLY A 329 16.40 -10.54 -6.13
N SER A 330 17.62 -10.41 -5.65
CA SER A 330 18.63 -11.48 -5.61
C SER A 330 18.63 -12.18 -4.24
N ALA A 331 19.37 -13.28 -4.09
CA ALA A 331 19.41 -14.08 -2.86
C ALA A 331 19.70 -13.26 -1.58
N GLY A 332 20.49 -12.18 -1.68
CA GLY A 332 20.84 -11.30 -0.56
C GLY A 332 19.84 -10.19 -0.24
N ASN A 333 18.72 -10.07 -0.97
CA ASN A 333 17.80 -8.94 -0.82
C ASN A 333 16.58 -9.23 0.08
N PHE A 334 16.38 -10.45 0.56
CA PHE A 334 15.13 -10.85 1.22
C PHE A 334 15.21 -10.97 2.74
N GLY A 335 16.26 -10.40 3.36
CA GLY A 335 16.48 -10.48 4.79
C GLY A 335 16.70 -11.91 5.28
N SER A 336 16.51 -12.12 6.58
CA SER A 336 16.48 -13.44 7.19
C SER A 336 15.07 -13.71 7.71
N GLY A 337 14.57 -14.93 7.54
CA GLY A 337 13.21 -15.31 7.93
C GLY A 337 12.43 -15.96 6.79
N THR A 338 11.26 -16.48 7.12
CA THR A 338 10.37 -17.15 6.18
C THR A 338 9.79 -16.17 5.17
N ILE A 339 9.68 -16.60 3.91
CA ILE A 339 8.95 -15.90 2.86
C ILE A 339 7.62 -16.62 2.64
N THR A 340 6.52 -15.97 3.02
CA THR A 340 5.16 -16.41 2.70
C THR A 340 4.79 -15.86 1.33
N ASN A 341 5.00 -16.65 0.29
CA ASN A 341 4.71 -16.32 -1.10
C ASN A 341 3.29 -16.78 -1.46
N ASN A 342 2.32 -15.87 -1.47
CA ASN A 342 0.94 -16.16 -1.91
C ASN A 342 0.66 -15.68 -3.34
N ALA A 343 1.64 -15.10 -4.03
CA ALA A 343 1.50 -14.58 -5.40
C ALA A 343 2.70 -14.97 -6.27
N ALA A 344 3.70 -14.09 -6.43
CA ALA A 344 4.91 -14.40 -7.18
C ALA A 344 6.18 -13.88 -6.49
N LEU A 345 7.16 -14.77 -6.31
CA LEU A 345 8.52 -14.46 -5.91
C LEU A 345 9.45 -14.71 -7.10
N ARG A 346 10.18 -13.69 -7.54
CA ARG A 346 11.19 -13.81 -8.59
C ARG A 346 12.58 -13.51 -8.05
N ILE A 347 13.44 -14.53 -8.05
CA ILE A 347 14.83 -14.42 -7.67
C ILE A 347 15.68 -14.24 -8.93
N ASP A 348 16.13 -13.01 -9.18
CA ASP A 348 16.98 -12.66 -10.31
C ASP A 348 18.45 -12.69 -9.90
N GLN A 349 19.09 -13.83 -10.13
CA GLN A 349 20.40 -14.13 -9.59
C GLN A 349 21.47 -14.15 -10.70
N SER A 350 22.30 -13.10 -10.75
CA SER A 350 23.32 -12.92 -11.79
C SER A 350 24.62 -13.70 -11.55
N GLY A 351 25.09 -13.76 -10.30
CA GLY A 351 26.24 -14.57 -9.86
C GLY A 351 25.82 -15.71 -8.92
N ASP A 352 26.70 -16.66 -8.63
CA ASP A 352 26.34 -17.81 -7.80
C ASP A 352 26.01 -17.39 -6.35
N ALA A 353 24.96 -17.97 -5.77
CA ALA A 353 24.56 -17.69 -4.38
C ALA A 353 23.82 -18.86 -3.73
N THR A 354 23.94 -18.95 -2.41
CA THR A 354 23.11 -19.80 -1.57
C THR A 354 21.88 -19.03 -1.10
N PHE A 355 20.70 -19.65 -1.20
CA PHE A 355 19.47 -19.11 -0.66
C PHE A 355 19.04 -19.91 0.57
N ALA A 356 19.02 -19.24 1.71
CA ALA A 356 18.80 -19.86 3.02
C ALA A 356 17.45 -19.51 3.65
N ASN A 357 16.58 -18.75 2.97
CA ASN A 357 15.23 -18.49 3.45
C ASN A 357 14.33 -19.69 3.14
N THR A 358 13.41 -20.01 4.05
CA THR A 358 12.31 -20.94 3.78
C THR A 358 11.21 -20.20 3.02
N ILE A 359 10.67 -20.82 1.97
CA ILE A 359 9.56 -20.30 1.18
C ILE A 359 8.32 -21.15 1.47
N THR A 360 7.18 -20.51 1.70
CA THR A 360 5.87 -21.14 1.94
C THR A 360 4.78 -20.44 1.11
N GLY A 361 3.55 -20.97 1.11
CA GLY A 361 2.40 -20.32 0.46
C GLY A 361 2.00 -20.91 -0.89
N SER A 362 1.02 -20.30 -1.55
CA SER A 362 0.42 -20.79 -2.80
C SER A 362 1.05 -20.21 -4.07
N GLY A 363 1.98 -19.28 -3.95
CA GLY A 363 2.56 -18.54 -5.05
C GLY A 363 3.64 -19.29 -5.82
N ILE A 364 3.96 -18.77 -7.00
CA ILE A 364 5.01 -19.30 -7.89
C ILE A 364 6.37 -18.76 -7.46
N LEU A 365 7.39 -19.62 -7.43
CA LEU A 365 8.80 -19.23 -7.37
C LEU A 365 9.38 -19.19 -8.79
N THR A 366 10.00 -18.08 -9.19
CA THR A 366 10.71 -17.97 -10.47
C THR A 366 12.18 -17.64 -10.26
N LYS A 367 13.08 -18.46 -10.80
CA LYS A 367 14.52 -18.20 -10.88
C LYS A 367 14.86 -17.61 -12.24
N THR A 368 15.45 -16.42 -12.24
CA THR A 368 16.07 -15.80 -13.43
C THR A 368 17.53 -15.46 -13.14
N GLY A 369 18.23 -14.83 -14.09
CA GLY A 369 19.64 -14.50 -13.92
C GLY A 369 20.55 -15.66 -14.31
N THR A 370 21.78 -15.37 -14.72
CA THR A 370 22.72 -16.34 -15.28
C THR A 370 23.44 -17.20 -14.23
N GLY A 371 23.42 -16.79 -12.96
CA GLY A 371 24.13 -17.49 -11.89
C GLY A 371 23.39 -18.71 -11.36
N THR A 372 24.09 -19.50 -10.56
CA THR A 372 23.57 -20.65 -9.81
C THR A 372 22.90 -20.17 -8.52
N LEU A 373 21.65 -20.56 -8.29
CA LEU A 373 20.97 -20.38 -7.01
C LEU A 373 20.84 -21.73 -6.32
N LYS A 374 21.55 -21.91 -5.21
CA LYS A 374 21.51 -23.13 -4.40
C LYS A 374 20.47 -23.00 -3.29
N LEU A 375 19.40 -23.78 -3.36
CA LEU A 375 18.39 -23.87 -2.31
C LEU A 375 18.82 -24.91 -1.26
N THR A 376 19.01 -24.46 -0.02
CA THR A 376 19.55 -25.32 1.06
C THR A 376 18.51 -25.76 2.10
N ARG A 377 17.29 -25.22 2.03
CA ARG A 377 16.18 -25.59 2.93
C ARG A 377 15.08 -26.31 2.16
N ALA A 378 14.36 -27.18 2.86
CA ALA A 378 13.08 -27.68 2.40
C ALA A 378 12.08 -26.51 2.37
N ASN A 379 11.34 -26.37 1.28
CA ASN A 379 10.36 -25.31 1.07
C ASN A 379 8.95 -25.92 1.02
N GLY A 380 7.96 -25.12 1.42
CA GLY A 380 6.55 -25.53 1.51
C GLY A 380 5.63 -24.74 0.57
N HIS A 381 6.15 -24.08 -0.46
CA HIS A 381 5.31 -23.44 -1.45
C HIS A 381 4.69 -24.46 -2.41
N THR A 382 3.47 -24.20 -2.83
CA THR A 382 2.63 -25.14 -3.60
C THR A 382 2.36 -24.68 -5.04
N GLY A 383 2.61 -23.41 -5.37
CA GLY A 383 2.34 -22.85 -6.69
C GLY A 383 3.30 -23.30 -7.80
N GLY A 384 4.36 -24.03 -7.45
CA GLY A 384 5.38 -24.53 -8.38
C GLY A 384 6.60 -23.62 -8.50
N THR A 385 7.58 -24.11 -9.25
CA THR A 385 8.89 -23.47 -9.43
C THR A 385 9.23 -23.36 -10.91
N THR A 386 9.51 -22.16 -11.41
CA THR A 386 9.97 -21.92 -12.78
C THR A 386 11.45 -21.55 -12.79
N VAL A 387 12.25 -22.26 -13.58
CA VAL A 387 13.65 -21.92 -13.87
C VAL A 387 13.69 -21.34 -15.28
N ALA A 388 13.93 -20.03 -15.37
CA ALA A 388 13.94 -19.27 -16.63
C ALA A 388 15.33 -18.70 -16.98
N GLY A 389 16.35 -18.99 -16.17
CA GLY A 389 17.74 -18.62 -16.45
C GLY A 389 18.71 -19.13 -15.38
N GLY A 390 19.95 -19.39 -15.81
CA GLY A 390 21.01 -19.93 -14.99
C GLY A 390 20.65 -21.28 -14.39
N THR A 391 21.34 -21.66 -13.32
CA THR A 391 21.10 -22.93 -12.62
C THR A 391 20.28 -22.71 -11.36
N LEU A 392 19.25 -23.53 -11.16
CA LEU A 392 18.63 -23.75 -9.85
C LEU A 392 19.17 -25.08 -9.31
N GLU A 393 19.96 -25.03 -8.24
CA GLU A 393 20.54 -26.21 -7.59
C GLU A 393 19.70 -26.56 -6.35
N LEU A 394 19.16 -27.78 -6.34
CA LEU A 394 18.44 -28.34 -5.21
C LEU A 394 19.41 -29.21 -4.41
N ALA A 395 19.81 -28.72 -3.23
CA ALA A 395 20.77 -29.39 -2.36
C ALA A 395 20.12 -30.09 -1.15
N THR A 396 18.79 -30.01 -1.02
CA THR A 396 18.02 -30.60 0.08
C THR A 396 16.68 -31.15 -0.44
N THR A 397 16.22 -32.28 0.10
CA THR A 397 14.90 -32.85 -0.21
C THR A 397 13.77 -31.84 0.06
N GLY A 398 12.86 -31.68 -0.89
CA GLY A 398 11.76 -30.71 -0.81
C GLY A 398 12.19 -29.25 -1.07
N ALA A 399 13.41 -28.99 -1.54
CA ALA A 399 13.87 -27.63 -1.80
C ALA A 399 13.06 -26.89 -2.88
N ALA A 400 12.40 -27.59 -3.81
CA ALA A 400 11.58 -26.97 -4.84
C ALA A 400 10.12 -26.70 -4.44
N GLY A 401 9.72 -27.00 -3.20
CA GLY A 401 8.30 -27.01 -2.81
C GLY A 401 7.59 -28.27 -3.30
N SER A 402 6.27 -28.26 -3.34
CA SER A 402 5.45 -29.41 -3.77
C SER A 402 4.71 -29.21 -5.10
N GLY A 403 4.72 -27.99 -5.66
CA GLY A 403 4.16 -27.73 -6.99
C GLY A 403 5.10 -28.14 -8.13
N ASP A 404 4.59 -28.19 -9.36
CA ASP A 404 5.37 -28.61 -10.52
C ASP A 404 6.61 -27.72 -10.77
N ILE A 405 7.66 -28.32 -11.33
CA ILE A 405 8.87 -27.61 -11.75
C ILE A 405 8.86 -27.44 -13.27
N THR A 406 8.97 -26.21 -13.75
CA THR A 406 9.16 -25.89 -15.16
C THR A 406 10.56 -25.36 -15.39
N VAL A 407 11.28 -25.92 -16.35
CA VAL A 407 12.60 -25.47 -16.81
C VAL A 407 12.44 -24.98 -18.23
N ASP A 408 12.44 -23.66 -18.40
CA ASP A 408 12.17 -22.99 -19.68
C ASP A 408 13.32 -22.08 -20.08
N ASN A 409 14.05 -22.43 -21.13
CA ASN A 409 15.14 -21.60 -21.65
C ASN A 409 14.71 -20.70 -22.82
N SER A 410 13.43 -20.30 -22.88
CA SER A 410 12.91 -19.34 -23.86
C SER A 410 13.67 -18.01 -23.90
N ALA A 411 14.24 -17.59 -22.77
CA ALA A 411 15.07 -16.39 -22.67
C ALA A 411 16.53 -16.57 -23.12
N ASN A 412 16.95 -17.78 -23.54
CA ASN A 412 18.34 -18.12 -23.88
C ASN A 412 19.36 -17.78 -22.77
N ARG A 413 19.00 -18.04 -21.51
CA ARG A 413 19.84 -17.76 -20.32
C ARG A 413 20.36 -19.04 -19.67
N ASN A 414 20.42 -20.14 -20.41
CA ASN A 414 20.87 -21.47 -19.96
C ASN A 414 20.07 -22.01 -18.76
N ALA A 415 18.74 -21.90 -18.81
CA ALA A 415 17.88 -22.41 -17.73
C ALA A 415 18.15 -23.89 -17.45
N THR A 416 18.65 -24.17 -16.24
CA THR A 416 19.10 -25.49 -15.81
C THR A 416 18.55 -25.81 -14.43
N LEU A 417 17.89 -26.96 -14.27
CA LEU A 417 17.59 -27.55 -12.97
C LEU A 417 18.67 -28.58 -12.63
N GLN A 418 19.32 -28.43 -11.49
CA GLN A 418 20.31 -29.34 -10.94
C GLN A 418 19.73 -30.01 -9.69
N VAL A 419 19.62 -31.34 -9.68
CA VAL A 419 19.20 -32.13 -8.51
C VAL A 419 20.40 -32.90 -8.00
N ASP A 420 20.86 -32.57 -6.79
CA ASP A 420 22.07 -33.15 -6.22
C ASP A 420 21.90 -34.61 -5.78
N ALA A 421 23.02 -35.32 -5.66
CA ALA A 421 23.01 -36.69 -5.15
C ALA A 421 22.45 -36.76 -3.73
N GLY A 422 21.57 -37.73 -3.49
CA GLY A 422 20.88 -37.90 -2.20
C GLY A 422 19.68 -36.97 -1.97
N VAL A 423 19.39 -36.06 -2.90
CA VAL A 423 18.19 -35.20 -2.86
C VAL A 423 17.01 -35.93 -3.49
N HIS A 424 15.85 -35.87 -2.83
CA HIS A 424 14.59 -36.38 -3.36
C HIS A 424 13.64 -35.23 -3.71
N ILE A 425 13.01 -35.31 -4.88
CA ILE A 425 11.89 -34.44 -5.28
C ILE A 425 10.73 -35.29 -5.79
N ASP A 426 9.51 -34.91 -5.41
CA ASP A 426 8.25 -35.53 -5.85
C ASP A 426 7.44 -34.63 -6.79
N ASN A 427 8.05 -33.54 -7.27
CA ASN A 427 7.46 -32.63 -8.24
C ASN A 427 7.46 -33.24 -9.64
N ALA A 428 6.39 -33.02 -10.43
CA ALA A 428 6.48 -33.21 -11.88
C ALA A 428 7.47 -32.20 -12.48
N VAL A 429 8.24 -32.63 -13.48
CA VAL A 429 9.27 -31.77 -14.09
C VAL A 429 9.01 -31.62 -15.59
N PHE A 430 8.86 -30.38 -16.03
CA PHE A 430 8.67 -30.02 -17.43
C PHE A 430 9.92 -29.31 -17.94
N VAL A 431 10.56 -29.85 -18.98
CA VAL A 431 11.78 -29.28 -19.56
C VAL A 431 11.49 -28.84 -20.99
N SER A 432 11.55 -27.54 -21.26
CA SER A 432 11.16 -26.96 -22.55
C SER A 432 12.17 -25.97 -23.11
N ASN A 433 12.06 -25.69 -24.41
CA ASN A 433 12.78 -24.62 -25.11
C ASN A 433 14.30 -24.62 -24.86
N GLN A 434 14.96 -25.78 -24.97
CA GLN A 434 16.38 -25.98 -24.68
C GLN A 434 16.76 -25.82 -23.19
N GLY A 435 15.79 -25.91 -22.29
CA GLY A 435 16.04 -26.08 -20.86
C GLY A 435 16.78 -27.39 -20.58
N THR A 436 17.53 -27.44 -19.48
CA THR A 436 18.31 -28.61 -19.09
C THR A 436 17.92 -29.11 -17.70
N LEU A 437 17.68 -30.40 -17.56
CA LEU A 437 17.60 -31.08 -16.27
C LEU A 437 18.87 -31.93 -16.09
N ASN A 438 19.64 -31.65 -15.04
CA ASN A 438 20.77 -32.45 -14.60
C ASN A 438 20.38 -33.16 -13.30
N ASN A 439 20.13 -34.46 -13.38
CA ASN A 439 19.70 -35.26 -12.24
C ASN A 439 20.83 -36.16 -11.73
N SER A 440 21.21 -35.98 -10.46
CA SER A 440 22.01 -36.93 -9.69
C SER A 440 21.29 -37.48 -8.46
N GLY A 441 20.10 -36.96 -8.15
CA GLY A 441 19.25 -37.39 -7.03
C GLY A 441 18.10 -38.30 -7.47
N ALA A 442 17.01 -38.28 -6.72
CA ALA A 442 15.80 -39.05 -6.96
C ALA A 442 14.63 -38.13 -7.34
N ILE A 443 14.05 -38.38 -8.52
CA ILE A 443 12.80 -37.78 -8.97
C ILE A 443 11.75 -38.90 -8.95
N ALA A 444 10.96 -38.95 -7.88
CA ALA A 444 10.01 -40.03 -7.64
C ALA A 444 8.90 -39.59 -6.66
N ALA A 445 7.74 -40.23 -6.73
CA ALA A 445 6.68 -39.98 -5.75
C ALA A 445 7.12 -40.41 -4.34
N SER A 446 6.81 -39.60 -3.33
CA SER A 446 7.01 -39.94 -1.91
C SER A 446 6.11 -41.10 -1.43
N ASN A 447 5.03 -41.42 -2.16
CA ASN A 447 4.17 -42.58 -1.96
C ASN A 447 4.02 -43.38 -3.28
N PRO A 448 4.52 -44.62 -3.38
CA PRO A 448 4.50 -45.42 -4.61
C PRO A 448 3.12 -45.94 -5.03
N ALA A 449 2.05 -45.60 -4.30
CA ALA A 449 0.68 -46.05 -4.56
C ALA A 449 -0.24 -44.99 -5.20
N GLY A 450 0.27 -43.79 -5.55
CA GLY A 450 -0.47 -42.76 -6.30
C GLY A 450 0.21 -42.40 -7.62
N PRO A 451 -0.47 -41.70 -8.56
CA PRO A 451 0.13 -41.17 -9.80
C PRO A 451 1.33 -40.30 -9.41
N GLY A 452 2.60 -40.72 -9.43
CA GLY A 452 3.37 -41.18 -10.57
C GLY A 452 4.08 -40.00 -11.21
N VAL A 453 5.22 -39.57 -10.65
CA VAL A 453 5.92 -38.35 -11.08
C VAL A 453 6.54 -38.55 -12.45
N ALA A 454 6.16 -37.71 -13.43
CA ALA A 454 6.69 -37.77 -14.79
C ALA A 454 7.63 -36.61 -15.08
N VAL A 455 8.71 -36.88 -15.82
CA VAL A 455 9.52 -35.84 -16.47
C VAL A 455 9.05 -35.71 -17.92
N ALA A 456 8.52 -34.55 -18.29
CA ALA A 456 8.08 -34.25 -19.66
C ALA A 456 9.08 -33.32 -20.36
N VAL A 457 9.42 -33.62 -21.61
CA VAL A 457 10.43 -32.89 -22.38
C VAL A 457 9.83 -32.38 -23.69
N ARG A 458 9.81 -31.05 -23.87
CA ARG A 458 9.33 -30.33 -25.06
C ARG A 458 10.44 -29.44 -25.62
N GLY A 459 11.42 -30.04 -26.28
CA GLY A 459 12.57 -29.33 -26.85
C GLY A 459 13.74 -29.12 -25.88
N GLY A 460 13.78 -29.84 -24.75
CA GLY A 460 14.83 -29.72 -23.73
C GLY A 460 15.80 -30.92 -23.66
N THR A 461 16.72 -30.86 -22.70
CA THR A 461 17.72 -31.91 -22.43
C THR A 461 17.56 -32.45 -21.01
N VAL A 462 17.59 -33.78 -20.86
CA VAL A 462 17.63 -34.47 -19.56
C VAL A 462 18.92 -35.27 -19.48
N ASN A 463 19.75 -34.99 -18.48
CA ASN A 463 20.98 -35.69 -18.17
C ASN A 463 20.81 -36.41 -16.82
N ASN A 464 20.69 -37.73 -16.83
CA ASN A 464 20.62 -38.57 -15.65
C ASN A 464 21.99 -39.21 -15.38
N SER A 465 22.58 -38.90 -14.22
CA SER A 465 23.91 -39.41 -13.83
C SER A 465 23.84 -40.83 -13.27
N ALA A 466 24.98 -41.44 -12.94
CA ALA A 466 25.05 -42.79 -12.38
C ALA A 466 24.29 -42.97 -11.06
N THR A 467 24.13 -41.90 -10.28
CA THR A 467 23.36 -41.90 -9.03
C THR A 467 21.91 -41.45 -9.22
N GLY A 468 21.60 -40.90 -10.38
CA GLY A 468 20.29 -40.34 -10.70
C GLY A 468 19.23 -41.41 -10.86
N THR A 469 18.07 -41.21 -10.23
CA THR A 469 16.88 -42.04 -10.35
C THR A 469 15.70 -41.18 -10.81
N ILE A 470 14.97 -41.65 -11.83
CA ILE A 470 13.71 -41.06 -12.30
C ILE A 470 12.67 -42.17 -12.37
N ILE A 471 11.57 -42.03 -11.62
CA ILE A 471 10.50 -43.04 -11.55
C ILE A 471 9.15 -42.36 -11.79
N GLY A 472 8.40 -42.84 -12.78
CA GLY A 472 7.02 -42.42 -13.03
C GLY A 472 6.06 -43.57 -13.30
N ASP A 473 4.76 -43.36 -13.09
CA ASP A 473 3.73 -44.40 -13.25
C ASP A 473 3.43 -44.74 -14.72
N GLY A 474 3.89 -43.89 -15.64
CA GLY A 474 3.81 -44.05 -17.09
C GLY A 474 5.19 -44.29 -17.70
N ALA A 475 5.65 -43.41 -18.57
CA ALA A 475 7.08 -43.33 -18.86
C ALA A 475 7.75 -42.49 -17.77
N GLY A 476 8.90 -42.91 -17.25
CA GLY A 476 9.67 -42.09 -16.30
C GLY A 476 10.08 -40.77 -16.94
N VAL A 477 10.45 -40.80 -18.22
CA VAL A 477 10.64 -39.61 -19.06
C VAL A 477 9.75 -39.71 -20.30
N THR A 478 8.99 -38.66 -20.59
CA THR A 478 8.16 -38.54 -21.80
C THR A 478 8.71 -37.45 -22.70
N LEU A 479 9.11 -37.81 -23.92
CA LEU A 479 9.44 -36.86 -24.99
C LEU A 479 8.16 -36.48 -25.75
N GLU A 480 7.83 -35.19 -25.77
CA GLU A 480 6.65 -34.65 -26.42
C GLU A 480 7.04 -33.81 -27.65
N GLY A 481 6.52 -34.17 -28.83
CA GLY A 481 6.78 -33.42 -30.06
C GLY A 481 8.13 -33.69 -30.75
N GLY A 482 8.88 -34.71 -30.32
CA GLY A 482 10.04 -35.26 -31.06
C GLY A 482 11.35 -34.46 -31.00
N ALA A 483 11.33 -33.21 -30.54
CA ALA A 483 12.53 -32.44 -30.23
C ALA A 483 12.84 -32.59 -28.73
N GLY A 484 13.94 -33.25 -28.37
CA GLY A 484 14.36 -33.42 -26.97
C GLY A 484 15.44 -34.49 -26.85
N ALA A 485 16.36 -34.33 -25.89
CA ALA A 485 17.46 -35.26 -25.67
C ALA A 485 17.42 -35.85 -24.26
N VAL A 486 17.62 -37.16 -24.15
CA VAL A 486 17.76 -37.84 -22.85
C VAL A 486 19.05 -38.65 -22.85
N THR A 487 19.94 -38.32 -21.92
CA THR A 487 21.18 -39.05 -21.67
C THR A 487 21.09 -39.72 -20.31
N ASN A 488 21.34 -41.03 -20.24
CA ASN A 488 21.40 -41.77 -18.99
C ASN A 488 22.77 -42.46 -18.85
N THR A 489 23.60 -41.97 -17.93
CA THR A 489 24.98 -42.40 -17.73
C THR A 489 25.09 -43.33 -16.54
N GLY A 490 24.39 -44.47 -16.60
CA GLY A 490 24.44 -45.52 -15.58
C GLY A 490 23.42 -45.39 -14.45
N GLY A 491 22.55 -44.38 -14.48
CA GLY A 491 21.46 -44.22 -13.52
C GLY A 491 20.20 -45.00 -13.87
N LEU A 492 19.17 -44.82 -13.06
CA LEU A 492 17.88 -45.49 -13.20
C LEU A 492 16.83 -44.57 -13.82
N ILE A 493 16.20 -45.01 -14.91
CA ILE A 493 14.97 -44.39 -15.45
C ILE A 493 13.92 -45.49 -15.57
N GLN A 494 12.85 -45.39 -14.79
CA GLN A 494 11.81 -46.40 -14.69
C GLN A 494 10.40 -45.81 -14.79
N GLY A 495 9.51 -46.64 -15.31
CA GLY A 495 8.09 -46.42 -15.59
C GLY A 495 7.68 -47.44 -16.64
N GLY A 496 6.39 -47.81 -16.74
CA GLY A 496 5.89 -48.84 -17.66
C GLY A 496 6.62 -48.96 -19.02
N ASN A 497 6.95 -47.84 -19.69
CA ASN A 497 7.72 -47.82 -20.96
C ASN A 497 9.17 -47.28 -20.85
N GLY A 498 9.70 -47.00 -19.66
CA GLY A 498 11.00 -46.34 -19.46
C GLY A 498 10.98 -44.92 -20.02
N ILE A 499 11.57 -44.73 -21.21
CA ILE A 499 11.49 -43.49 -21.99
C ILE A 499 10.38 -43.63 -23.04
N GLY A 500 9.32 -42.83 -22.91
CA GLY A 500 8.19 -42.81 -23.84
C GLY A 500 8.29 -41.65 -24.82
N VAL A 501 7.84 -41.84 -26.06
CA VAL A 501 7.69 -40.76 -27.06
C VAL A 501 6.20 -40.58 -27.36
N ARG A 502 5.66 -39.38 -27.13
CA ARG A 502 4.30 -38.99 -27.54
C ARG A 502 4.41 -37.99 -28.70
N GLY A 503 4.16 -38.48 -29.91
CA GLY A 503 4.08 -37.65 -31.12
C GLY A 503 2.77 -37.89 -31.85
N ALA A 504 2.22 -36.83 -32.47
CA ALA A 504 1.21 -37.00 -33.50
C ALA A 504 1.79 -37.89 -34.61
N CYS A 505 1.03 -38.86 -35.11
CA CYS A 505 1.43 -39.71 -36.22
C CYS A 505 1.80 -38.86 -37.45
N HIS A 506 3.09 -38.61 -37.65
CA HIS A 506 3.64 -38.17 -38.92
C HIS A 506 4.76 -39.11 -39.35
N SER A 507 4.66 -39.53 -40.61
CA SER A 507 5.41 -40.59 -41.23
C SER A 507 6.92 -40.32 -41.22
N ARG A 508 7.68 -41.31 -40.74
CA ARG A 508 9.12 -41.52 -40.94
C ARG A 508 10.03 -40.33 -40.59
N GLN A 509 10.47 -40.27 -39.34
CA GLN A 509 11.80 -39.77 -39.02
C GLN A 509 12.58 -40.83 -38.24
N ARG A 510 13.78 -41.14 -38.74
CA ARG A 510 14.74 -42.03 -38.07
C ARG A 510 15.48 -41.21 -37.03
N SER A 511 15.20 -41.45 -35.75
CA SER A 511 16.04 -41.00 -34.65
C SER A 511 17.19 -41.99 -34.44
N TRP A 512 18.42 -41.49 -34.47
CA TRP A 512 19.64 -42.26 -34.22
C TRP A 512 19.84 -42.41 -32.72
N TRP A 513 19.94 -43.65 -32.23
CA TRP A 513 20.27 -43.96 -30.85
C TRP A 513 21.71 -44.47 -30.80
N ASN A 514 22.59 -43.78 -30.08
CA ASN A 514 23.89 -44.34 -29.69
C ASN A 514 23.72 -45.02 -28.32
N HIS A 515 23.53 -46.35 -28.34
CA HIS A 515 23.55 -47.17 -27.14
C HIS A 515 24.84 -47.99 -27.09
N HIS A 516 25.65 -47.79 -26.05
CA HIS A 516 26.69 -48.73 -25.66
C HIS A 516 26.25 -49.36 -24.32
N TRP A 517 25.58 -50.52 -24.37
CA TRP A 517 25.24 -51.30 -23.17
C TRP A 517 25.50 -52.79 -23.40
N ARG A 518 26.29 -53.39 -22.51
CA ARG A 518 26.56 -54.82 -22.42
C ARG A 518 25.53 -55.45 -21.47
N GLY A 519 24.79 -56.47 -21.93
CA GLY A 519 24.05 -57.39 -21.06
C GLY A 519 22.57 -57.60 -21.41
N HIS A 520 22.30 -58.71 -22.10
CA HIS A 520 21.06 -59.48 -22.25
C HIS A 520 19.69 -58.82 -22.55
N TRP A 521 19.12 -59.25 -23.68
CA TRP A 521 17.95 -58.73 -24.38
C TRP A 521 16.63 -59.41 -24.00
N ARG A 522 15.55 -58.62 -23.91
CA ARG A 522 14.24 -58.90 -24.54
C ARG A 522 13.62 -57.58 -25.07
N PRO A 523 13.42 -57.40 -26.38
CA PRO A 523 12.73 -56.22 -26.91
C PRO A 523 11.21 -56.39 -26.79
N TYR A 524 10.53 -55.45 -26.14
CA TYR A 524 9.06 -55.34 -26.18
C TYR A 524 8.67 -54.13 -27.05
N ALA A 525 8.63 -54.35 -28.36
CA ALA A 525 8.01 -53.39 -29.28
C ALA A 525 6.52 -53.72 -29.40
N GLN A 526 5.66 -53.01 -28.65
CA GLN A 526 4.22 -53.05 -28.94
C GLN A 526 3.94 -52.25 -30.22
N ARG A 527 3.72 -52.96 -31.32
CA ARG A 527 3.04 -52.42 -32.49
C ARG A 527 1.58 -52.15 -32.10
N ARG A 528 1.19 -50.89 -31.97
CA ARG A 528 -0.24 -50.54 -32.08
C ARG A 528 -0.59 -50.50 -33.56
N HIS A 529 -1.44 -51.43 -33.99
CA HIS A 529 -2.13 -51.34 -35.27
C HIS A 529 -3.18 -50.24 -35.15
N CYS A 530 -3.05 -49.17 -35.95
CA CYS A 530 -4.13 -48.22 -36.17
C CYS A 530 -4.99 -48.78 -37.30
N GLY A 531 -6.24 -49.16 -36.98
CA GLY A 531 -7.28 -49.39 -37.98
C GLY A 531 -7.59 -48.07 -38.69
N GLN A 532 -7.90 -48.19 -39.99
CA GLN A 532 -8.18 -47.08 -40.91
C GLN A 532 -9.32 -46.16 -40.45
#